data_AF-A0A7C4JRV9-F1
#
_entry.id   AF-A0A7C4JRV9-F1
#
_cell.length_a   1.000
_cell.length_b   1.000
_cell.length_c   1.000
_cell.angle_alpha   90.00
_cell.angle_beta   90.00
_cell.angle_gamma   90.00
#
_symmetry.space_group_name_H-M   'P 1'
#
loop_
_entity.id
_entity.type
_entity.pdbx_description
1 polymer ?
#
loop_
_entity_poly.entity_id
_entity_poly.type
_entity_poly.pdbx_seq_one_letter_code
_entity_poly.pdbx_strand_id
1 'polypeptide(L)'
;MISSPFPQVPSILRVFVFLEVLSKRLNFFSKKEENNFEKYFNWGLKFLEVFEEFEKEGKIPENLLYPPEGFPELAKKLFEELKTTYLEFSSLIEEKGFSYYSYRLKKVRDVLKEKKVFNDNIFNEIDEIWFIGFAALRKVEVEILKYFKEKFKSYFIFEAYEPIPSIIRDTLKVLELDYKWISPDYYEKKEIKDPQIYFYETTDPHLEIKSAFRAYS
;
A
#
# COMPACT_ATOMS: atom_id res chain seq x y z
N MET A 1 4.23 -20.06 -15.62
CA MET A 1 5.46 -19.61 -14.95
C MET A 1 5.05 -18.94 -13.67
N ILE A 2 5.51 -19.41 -12.51
CA ILE A 2 5.29 -18.69 -11.24
C ILE A 2 6.24 -17.51 -11.29
N SER A 3 5.72 -16.32 -11.60
CA SER A 3 6.49 -15.09 -11.45
C SER A 3 6.76 -14.91 -9.95
N SER A 4 8.03 -14.90 -9.55
CA SER A 4 8.40 -14.61 -8.17
C SER A 4 7.78 -13.27 -7.73
N PRO A 5 7.24 -13.17 -6.50
CA PRO A 5 6.68 -11.93 -6.02
C PRO A 5 7.77 -10.84 -6.03
N PHE A 6 7.40 -9.63 -6.45
CA PHE A 6 8.34 -8.51 -6.44
C PHE A 6 8.81 -8.24 -5.00
N PRO A 7 10.12 -8.18 -4.71
CA PRO A 7 10.62 -7.88 -3.38
C PRO A 7 10.09 -6.52 -2.88
N GLN A 8 9.85 -6.44 -1.56
CA GLN A 8 9.49 -5.18 -0.92
C GLN A 8 10.76 -4.39 -0.66
N VAL A 9 10.92 -3.23 -1.31
CA VAL A 9 12.11 -2.40 -1.17
C VAL A 9 11.92 -1.28 -0.14
N PRO A 10 12.93 -0.99 0.69
CA PRO A 10 12.89 0.12 1.64
C PRO A 10 12.88 1.48 0.93
N SER A 11 12.44 2.53 1.64
CA SER A 11 12.38 3.90 1.12
C SER A 11 13.69 4.38 0.52
N ILE A 12 14.84 4.02 1.11
CA ILE A 12 16.17 4.39 0.59
C ILE A 12 16.38 3.93 -0.86
N LEU A 13 16.05 2.69 -1.19
CA LEU A 13 16.20 2.16 -2.55
C LEU A 13 15.22 2.82 -3.52
N ARG A 14 14.00 3.13 -3.04
CA ARG A 14 12.99 3.85 -3.83
C ARG A 14 13.44 5.26 -4.18
N VAL A 15 14.18 5.94 -3.29
CA VAL A 15 14.73 7.26 -3.60
C VAL A 15 15.71 7.18 -4.76
N PHE A 16 16.56 6.15 -4.83
CA PHE A 16 17.47 6.00 -5.98
C PHE A 16 16.72 5.81 -7.30
N VAL A 17 15.64 5.02 -7.29
CA VAL A 17 14.75 4.87 -8.47
C VAL A 17 14.12 6.21 -8.85
N PHE A 18 13.64 6.97 -7.87
CA PHE A 18 13.09 8.30 -8.09
C PHE A 18 14.13 9.28 -8.65
N LEU A 19 15.35 9.30 -8.11
CA LEU A 19 16.46 10.11 -8.61
C LEU A 19 16.87 9.71 -10.03
N GLU A 20 16.77 8.43 -10.39
CA GLU A 20 16.97 7.97 -11.77
C GLU A 20 15.93 8.60 -12.72
N VAL A 21 14.66 8.63 -12.35
CA VAL A 21 13.60 9.33 -13.11
C VAL A 21 13.93 10.82 -13.26
N LEU A 22 14.29 11.49 -12.16
CA LEU A 22 14.65 12.90 -12.20
C LEU A 22 15.85 13.16 -13.11
N SER A 23 16.86 12.27 -13.08
CA SER A 23 18.06 12.41 -13.89
C SER A 23 17.78 12.40 -15.38
N LYS A 24 16.89 11.50 -15.83
CA LYS A 24 16.47 11.35 -17.23
C LYS A 24 15.69 12.58 -17.71
N ARG A 25 14.85 13.14 -16.85
CA ARG A 25 13.96 14.26 -17.21
C ARG A 25 14.60 15.64 -17.13
N LEU A 26 15.45 15.84 -16.14
CA LEU A 26 15.91 17.17 -15.75
C LEU A 26 17.40 17.39 -16.07
N ASN A 27 18.06 16.46 -16.77
CA ASN A 27 19.49 16.51 -17.09
C ASN A 27 20.37 16.78 -15.84
N PHE A 28 19.95 16.25 -14.69
CA PHE A 28 20.48 16.64 -13.37
C PHE A 28 21.97 16.41 -13.19
N PHE A 29 22.51 15.31 -13.72
CA PHE A 29 23.93 14.97 -13.55
C PHE A 29 24.85 15.62 -14.59
N SER A 30 24.32 16.38 -15.55
CA SER A 30 25.11 16.94 -16.65
C SER A 30 25.82 18.27 -16.33
N LYS A 31 25.52 18.92 -15.19
CA LYS A 31 26.16 20.17 -14.77
C LYS A 31 26.52 20.14 -13.29
N LYS A 32 27.79 19.89 -12.98
CA LYS A 32 28.56 20.42 -11.82
C LYS A 32 27.79 20.69 -10.49
N GLU A 33 26.88 19.81 -10.08
CA GLU A 33 26.07 19.95 -8.86
C GLU A 33 26.16 18.73 -7.94
N GLU A 34 27.35 18.13 -7.81
CA GLU A 34 27.63 17.16 -6.73
C GLU A 34 27.30 17.74 -5.33
N ASN A 35 27.34 19.08 -5.19
CA ASN A 35 27.02 19.80 -3.95
C ASN A 35 25.53 19.83 -3.54
N ASN A 36 24.60 19.26 -4.33
CA ASN A 36 23.17 19.28 -3.99
C ASN A 36 22.53 17.88 -3.85
N PHE A 37 23.30 16.77 -3.94
CA PHE A 37 22.76 15.40 -3.83
C PHE A 37 21.89 15.20 -2.58
N GLU A 38 22.35 15.68 -1.43
CA GLU A 38 21.62 15.57 -0.15
C GLU A 38 20.26 16.27 -0.20
N LYS A 39 20.16 17.43 -0.85
CA LYS A 39 18.89 18.14 -1.01
C LYS A 39 17.92 17.36 -1.90
N TYR A 40 18.41 16.80 -3.01
CA TYR A 40 17.60 15.96 -3.89
C TYR A 40 17.14 14.68 -3.20
N PHE A 41 18.02 14.08 -2.41
CA PHE A 41 17.72 12.90 -1.64
C PHE A 41 16.58 13.17 -0.64
N ASN A 42 16.69 14.27 0.13
CA ASN A 42 15.67 14.68 1.10
C ASN A 42 14.33 15.02 0.44
N TRP A 43 14.35 15.77 -0.67
CA TRP A 43 13.13 16.04 -1.43
C TRP A 43 12.55 14.77 -2.04
N GLY A 44 13.39 13.85 -2.50
CA GLY A 44 12.98 12.55 -3.01
C GLY A 44 12.18 11.76 -1.98
N LEU A 45 12.65 11.70 -0.73
CA LEU A 45 11.88 11.09 0.37
C LEU A 45 10.51 11.73 0.53
N LYS A 46 10.42 13.06 0.47
CA LYS A 46 9.14 13.79 0.60
C LYS A 46 8.20 13.55 -0.58
N PHE A 47 8.69 13.49 -1.80
CA PHE A 47 7.85 13.16 -2.95
C PHE A 47 7.38 11.71 -2.93
N LEU A 48 8.19 10.77 -2.42
CA LEU A 48 7.74 9.40 -2.20
C LEU A 48 6.60 9.34 -1.17
N GLU A 49 6.70 10.07 -0.05
CA GLU A 49 5.58 10.18 0.92
C GLU A 49 4.30 10.69 0.24
N VAL A 50 4.39 11.72 -0.62
CA VAL A 50 3.26 12.23 -1.39
C VAL A 50 2.67 11.15 -2.30
N PHE A 51 3.50 10.42 -3.05
CA PHE A 51 3.04 9.33 -3.90
C PHE A 51 2.31 8.25 -3.09
N GLU A 52 2.85 7.86 -1.94
CA GLU A 52 2.21 6.87 -1.06
C GLU A 52 0.82 7.32 -0.59
N GLU A 53 0.65 8.60 -0.22
CA GLU A 53 -0.67 9.10 0.21
C GLU A 53 -1.69 9.08 -0.93
N PHE A 54 -1.30 9.46 -2.15
CA PHE A 54 -2.18 9.33 -3.31
C PHE A 54 -2.54 7.88 -3.60
N GLU A 55 -1.58 6.96 -3.50
CA GLU A 55 -1.79 5.54 -3.71
C GLU A 55 -2.70 4.91 -2.65
N LYS A 56 -2.55 5.26 -1.36
CA LYS A 56 -3.45 4.84 -0.27
C LYS A 56 -4.88 5.32 -0.49
N GLU A 57 -5.04 6.49 -1.10
CA GLU A 57 -6.32 7.03 -1.54
C GLU A 57 -6.76 6.51 -2.91
N GLY A 58 -5.96 5.66 -3.54
CA GLY A 58 -6.30 5.01 -4.78
C GLY A 58 -6.34 5.93 -6.00
N LYS A 59 -5.63 7.05 -5.92
CA LYS A 59 -5.59 8.12 -6.92
C LYS A 59 -4.22 8.17 -7.60
N ILE A 60 -4.19 8.79 -8.76
CA ILE A 60 -2.96 9.23 -9.40
C ILE A 60 -2.73 10.68 -8.95
N PRO A 61 -1.51 11.07 -8.54
CA PRO A 61 -1.20 12.47 -8.28
C PRO A 61 -1.47 13.34 -9.51
N GLU A 62 -2.11 14.48 -9.32
CA GLU A 62 -2.31 15.47 -10.38
C GLU A 62 -1.24 16.57 -10.28
N ASN A 63 -0.94 17.20 -11.42
CA ASN A 63 0.00 18.33 -11.46
C ASN A 63 -0.57 19.52 -10.66
N LEU A 64 0.28 20.19 -9.89
CA LEU A 64 -0.06 21.46 -9.26
C LEU A 64 0.31 22.62 -10.19
N LEU A 65 -0.70 23.27 -10.74
CA LEU A 65 -0.53 24.46 -11.59
C LEU A 65 0.06 25.66 -10.83
N TYR A 66 -0.19 25.73 -9.53
CA TYR A 66 0.31 26.78 -8.64
C TYR A 66 0.88 26.14 -7.38
N PRO A 67 2.15 25.71 -7.38
CA PRO A 67 2.78 25.18 -6.17
C PRO A 67 2.87 26.28 -5.11
N PRO A 68 2.74 25.94 -3.81
CA PRO A 68 2.79 26.93 -2.72
C PRO A 68 3.99 27.86 -2.78
N GLU A 69 3.74 29.14 -2.50
CA GLU A 69 4.77 30.16 -2.40
C GLU A 69 5.75 29.81 -1.25
N GLY A 70 7.05 29.96 -1.49
CA GLY A 70 8.10 29.61 -0.52
C GLY A 70 8.78 28.27 -0.74
N PHE A 71 8.28 27.40 -1.63
CA PHE A 71 9.02 26.20 -2.00
C PHE A 71 10.27 26.50 -2.84
N PRO A 72 11.37 25.73 -2.67
CA PRO A 72 12.51 25.77 -3.58
C PRO A 72 12.08 25.51 -5.03
N GLU A 73 12.79 26.10 -6.00
CA GLU A 73 12.49 25.93 -7.43
C GLU A 73 12.41 24.45 -7.84
N LEU A 74 13.28 23.62 -7.27
CA LEU A 74 13.24 22.17 -7.45
C LEU A 74 11.87 21.58 -7.10
N ALA A 75 11.37 21.88 -5.90
CA ALA A 75 10.12 21.32 -5.42
C ALA A 75 8.95 21.84 -6.27
N LYS A 76 8.96 23.13 -6.64
CA LYS A 76 7.96 23.72 -7.53
C LYS A 76 7.88 22.98 -8.87
N LYS A 77 9.02 22.77 -9.54
CA LYS A 77 9.08 22.06 -10.82
C LYS A 77 8.57 20.62 -10.71
N LEU A 78 8.90 19.94 -9.62
CA LEU A 78 8.42 18.57 -9.37
C LEU A 78 6.91 18.52 -9.11
N PHE A 79 6.33 19.53 -8.47
CA PHE A 79 4.88 19.63 -8.27
C PHE A 79 4.13 19.98 -9.56
N GLU A 80 4.70 20.83 -10.41
CA GLU A 80 4.14 21.15 -11.74
C GLU A 80 4.09 19.94 -12.68
N GLU A 81 5.03 19.00 -12.50
CA GLU A 81 5.15 17.78 -13.31
C GLU A 81 4.86 16.49 -12.50
N LEU A 82 4.14 16.60 -11.38
CA LEU A 82 3.97 15.54 -10.39
C LEU A 82 3.40 14.26 -10.98
N LYS A 83 2.37 14.38 -11.83
CA LYS A 83 1.68 13.25 -12.47
C LYS A 83 2.63 12.48 -13.37
N THR A 84 3.33 13.18 -14.26
CA THR A 84 4.27 12.54 -15.19
C THR A 84 5.41 11.88 -14.41
N THR A 85 5.90 12.53 -13.35
CA THR A 85 6.99 11.99 -12.52
C THR A 85 6.55 10.73 -11.81
N TYR A 86 5.33 10.73 -11.27
CA TYR A 86 4.72 9.56 -10.66
C TYR A 86 4.58 8.39 -11.65
N LEU A 87 4.08 8.66 -12.86
CA LEU A 87 3.87 7.61 -13.86
C LEU A 87 5.19 6.96 -14.29
N GLU A 88 6.23 7.75 -14.55
CA GLU A 88 7.55 7.23 -14.88
C GLU A 88 8.18 6.47 -13.71
N PHE A 89 8.07 6.99 -12.48
CA PHE A 89 8.50 6.28 -11.28
C PHE A 89 7.80 4.94 -11.11
N SER A 90 6.47 4.90 -11.25
CA SER A 90 5.69 3.67 -11.14
C SER A 90 6.08 2.66 -12.22
N SER A 91 6.33 3.11 -13.45
CA SER A 91 6.78 2.25 -14.55
C SER A 91 8.18 1.69 -14.29
N LEU A 92 9.09 2.51 -13.75
CA LEU A 92 10.46 2.07 -13.48
C LEU A 92 10.54 1.11 -12.28
N ILE A 93 9.67 1.30 -11.28
CA ILE A 93 9.49 0.32 -10.19
C ILE A 93 9.06 -1.05 -10.75
N GLU A 94 8.11 -1.06 -11.70
CA GLU A 94 7.65 -2.27 -12.37
C GLU A 94 8.73 -2.93 -13.21
N GLU A 95 9.45 -2.16 -14.02
CA GLU A 95 10.56 -2.63 -14.86
C GLU A 95 11.66 -3.28 -14.01
N LYS A 96 11.98 -2.69 -12.85
CA LYS A 96 12.97 -3.23 -11.91
C LYS A 96 12.44 -4.41 -11.08
N GLY A 97 11.16 -4.77 -11.22
CA GLY A 97 10.54 -5.84 -10.44
C GLY A 97 10.48 -5.52 -8.95
N PHE A 98 10.37 -4.26 -8.57
CA PHE A 98 10.30 -3.82 -7.17
C PHE A 98 8.86 -3.57 -6.73
N SER A 99 8.64 -3.61 -5.41
CA SER A 99 7.35 -3.27 -4.84
C SER A 99 7.51 -2.58 -3.49
N TYR A 100 6.45 -1.91 -3.04
CA TYR A 100 6.34 -1.32 -1.71
C TYR A 100 4.88 -1.34 -1.25
N TYR A 101 4.64 -1.04 0.02
CA TYR A 101 3.36 -1.28 0.68
C TYR A 101 2.15 -0.68 -0.05
N SER A 102 2.14 0.64 -0.26
CA SER A 102 1.01 1.33 -0.91
C SER A 102 0.81 0.89 -2.37
N TYR A 103 1.92 0.64 -3.09
CA TYR A 103 1.88 0.10 -4.45
C TYR A 103 1.22 -1.29 -4.50
N ARG A 104 1.59 -2.20 -3.58
CA ARG A 104 0.99 -3.54 -3.50
C ARG A 104 -0.51 -3.45 -3.23
N LEU A 105 -0.92 -2.64 -2.26
CA LEU A 105 -2.34 -2.42 -1.97
C LEU A 105 -3.11 -1.89 -3.18
N LYS A 106 -2.55 -0.88 -3.85
CA LYS A 106 -3.14 -0.31 -5.07
C LYS A 106 -3.29 -1.38 -6.16
N LYS A 107 -2.26 -2.18 -6.39
CA LYS A 107 -2.29 -3.28 -7.39
C LYS A 107 -3.31 -4.36 -7.04
N VAL A 108 -3.38 -4.78 -5.77
CA VAL A 108 -4.40 -5.74 -5.33
C VAL A 108 -5.80 -5.22 -5.62
N ARG A 109 -6.09 -3.97 -5.24
CA ARG A 109 -7.37 -3.31 -5.54
C ARG A 109 -7.66 -3.24 -7.04
N ASP A 110 -6.66 -2.88 -7.86
CA ASP A 110 -6.83 -2.78 -9.32
C ASP A 110 -7.17 -4.15 -9.91
N VAL A 111 -6.47 -5.21 -9.47
CA VAL A 111 -6.75 -6.60 -9.86
C VAL A 111 -8.17 -7.04 -9.43
N LEU A 112 -8.58 -6.73 -8.20
CA LEU A 112 -9.92 -7.07 -7.68
C LEU A 112 -11.03 -6.39 -8.51
N LYS A 113 -10.80 -5.16 -9.00
CA LYS A 113 -11.76 -4.42 -9.85
C LYS A 113 -11.96 -5.03 -11.22
N GLU A 114 -10.91 -5.57 -11.82
CA GLU A 114 -10.96 -6.09 -13.19
C GLU A 114 -11.79 -7.39 -13.31
N LYS A 115 -12.18 -8.02 -12.19
CA LYS A 115 -13.01 -9.25 -12.10
C LYS A 115 -12.53 -10.46 -12.93
N LYS A 116 -11.41 -10.33 -13.66
CA LYS A 116 -10.90 -11.34 -14.61
C LYS A 116 -9.95 -12.36 -13.98
N VAL A 117 -9.38 -12.06 -12.81
CA VAL A 117 -8.29 -12.86 -12.22
C VAL A 117 -8.80 -14.02 -11.36
N PHE A 118 -10.11 -14.13 -11.14
CA PHE A 118 -10.70 -14.95 -10.07
C PHE A 118 -11.27 -16.31 -10.53
N ASN A 119 -11.04 -16.72 -11.78
CA ASN A 119 -11.54 -18.02 -12.27
C ASN A 119 -10.70 -19.22 -11.78
N ASP A 120 -9.55 -18.99 -11.14
CA ASP A 120 -8.63 -20.07 -10.74
C ASP A 120 -8.56 -20.28 -9.21
N ASN A 121 -9.22 -21.37 -8.79
CA ASN A 121 -9.08 -22.24 -7.60
C ASN A 121 -8.94 -21.67 -6.19
N ILE A 122 -8.05 -20.74 -5.85
CA ILE A 122 -7.74 -20.49 -4.42
C ILE A 122 -8.92 -19.89 -3.64
N PHE A 123 -9.74 -19.08 -4.29
CA PHE A 123 -10.93 -18.48 -3.67
C PHE A 123 -12.09 -19.47 -3.54
N ASN A 124 -12.11 -20.55 -4.33
CA ASN A 124 -13.10 -21.62 -4.17
C ASN A 124 -12.84 -22.44 -2.90
N GLU A 125 -11.63 -22.37 -2.35
CA GLU A 125 -11.25 -23.02 -1.08
C GLU A 125 -11.56 -22.14 0.14
N ILE A 126 -11.97 -20.88 -0.06
CA ILE A 126 -12.26 -19.94 1.04
C ILE A 126 -13.75 -20.01 1.38
N ASP A 127 -14.07 -20.75 2.43
CA ASP A 127 -15.44 -20.83 2.97
C ASP A 127 -15.89 -19.53 3.64
N GLU A 128 -15.01 -18.92 4.43
CA GLU A 128 -15.27 -17.67 5.14
C GLU A 128 -13.99 -16.88 5.44
N ILE A 129 -14.13 -15.56 5.61
CA ILE A 129 -13.04 -14.63 5.90
C ILE A 129 -13.34 -13.87 7.18
N TRP A 130 -12.33 -13.74 8.04
CA TRP A 130 -12.42 -13.05 9.32
C TRP A 130 -11.47 -11.86 9.32
N PHE A 131 -12.02 -10.66 9.42
CA PHE A 131 -11.26 -9.42 9.57
C PHE A 131 -11.28 -9.02 11.04
N ILE A 132 -10.10 -8.81 11.64
CA ILE A 132 -9.95 -8.52 13.07
C ILE A 132 -8.95 -7.36 13.24
N GLY A 133 -9.24 -6.44 14.16
CA GLY A 133 -8.24 -5.47 14.65
C GLY A 133 -7.88 -4.35 13.67
N PHE A 134 -8.85 -3.82 12.93
CA PHE A 134 -8.63 -2.74 11.96
C PHE A 134 -9.56 -1.55 12.22
N ALA A 135 -9.07 -0.34 11.97
CA ALA A 135 -9.82 0.92 12.02
C ALA A 135 -9.08 1.99 11.18
N ALA A 136 -9.77 3.10 10.86
CA ALA A 136 -9.22 4.19 10.04
C ALA A 136 -8.63 3.74 8.69
N LEU A 137 -9.40 2.91 8.00
CA LEU A 137 -9.05 2.41 6.68
C LEU A 137 -8.92 3.54 5.66
N ARG A 138 -7.88 3.48 4.85
CA ARG A 138 -7.72 4.33 3.66
C ARG A 138 -8.60 3.83 2.52
N LYS A 139 -8.84 4.67 1.52
CA LYS A 139 -9.79 4.35 0.45
C LYS A 139 -9.49 3.03 -0.26
N VAL A 140 -8.22 2.73 -0.54
CA VAL A 140 -7.83 1.45 -1.15
C VAL A 140 -8.20 0.26 -0.26
N GLU A 141 -7.95 0.35 1.04
CA GLU A 141 -8.26 -0.71 2.00
C GLU A 141 -9.78 -0.91 2.12
N VAL A 142 -10.56 0.18 2.16
CA VAL A 142 -12.03 0.12 2.12
C VAL A 142 -12.53 -0.61 0.86
N GLU A 143 -11.98 -0.28 -0.31
CA GLU A 143 -12.37 -0.93 -1.57
C GLU A 143 -12.04 -2.43 -1.58
N ILE A 144 -10.88 -2.82 -1.03
CA ILE A 144 -10.48 -4.23 -0.89
C ILE A 144 -11.42 -4.97 0.07
N LEU A 145 -11.67 -4.42 1.26
CA LEU A 145 -12.52 -5.07 2.27
C LEU A 145 -13.98 -5.18 1.80
N LYS A 146 -14.50 -4.16 1.08
CA LYS A 146 -15.82 -4.23 0.45
C LYS A 146 -15.91 -5.36 -0.58
N TYR A 147 -14.87 -5.52 -1.40
CA TYR A 147 -14.82 -6.63 -2.35
C TYR A 147 -14.97 -7.98 -1.63
N PHE A 148 -14.21 -8.20 -0.55
CA PHE A 148 -14.30 -9.46 0.20
C PHE A 148 -15.66 -9.64 0.88
N LYS A 149 -16.20 -8.58 1.49
CA LYS A 149 -17.55 -8.57 2.07
C LYS A 149 -18.62 -9.01 1.07
N GLU A 150 -18.53 -8.56 -0.18
CA GLU A 150 -19.51 -8.87 -1.24
C GLU A 150 -19.33 -10.26 -1.83
N LYS A 151 -18.13 -10.83 -1.77
CA LYS A 151 -17.78 -12.08 -2.46
C LYS A 151 -17.73 -13.31 -1.55
N PHE A 152 -17.44 -13.12 -0.28
CA PHE A 152 -17.26 -14.21 0.68
C PHE A 152 -18.14 -14.00 1.90
N LYS A 153 -18.43 -15.10 2.58
CA LYS A 153 -18.98 -15.05 3.93
C LYS A 153 -17.95 -14.39 4.84
N SER A 154 -18.14 -13.11 5.13
CA SER A 154 -17.14 -12.29 5.82
C SER A 154 -17.63 -11.84 7.21
N TYR A 155 -16.74 -11.90 8.19
CA TYR A 155 -16.97 -11.43 9.56
C TYR A 155 -16.00 -10.30 9.88
N PHE A 156 -16.50 -9.26 10.56
CA PHE A 156 -15.73 -8.06 10.89
C PHE A 156 -15.79 -7.84 12.39
N ILE A 157 -14.70 -8.16 13.07
CA ILE A 157 -14.61 -8.16 14.54
C ILE A 157 -13.87 -6.92 15.00
N PHE A 158 -14.51 -6.18 15.90
CA PHE A 158 -13.97 -4.97 16.53
C PHE A 158 -13.98 -5.15 18.04
N GLU A 159 -12.86 -4.81 18.67
CA GLU A 159 -12.80 -4.64 20.11
C GLU A 159 -12.99 -3.15 20.42
N ALA A 160 -14.05 -2.81 21.16
CA ALA A 160 -14.37 -1.43 21.50
C ALA A 160 -14.98 -1.35 22.90
N TYR A 161 -14.49 -0.42 23.71
CA TYR A 161 -15.15 -0.02 24.95
C TYR A 161 -16.37 0.86 24.66
N GLU A 162 -17.36 0.83 25.54
CA GLU A 162 -18.47 1.77 25.50
C GLU A 162 -18.07 3.10 26.19
N PRO A 163 -18.34 4.26 25.57
CA PRO A 163 -18.99 4.44 24.27
C PRO A 163 -18.06 4.15 23.08
N ILE A 164 -18.59 3.54 22.02
CA ILE A 164 -17.81 3.18 20.81
C ILE A 164 -17.03 4.40 20.25
N PRO A 165 -15.69 4.30 20.11
CA PRO A 165 -14.85 5.34 19.53
C PRO A 165 -15.30 5.79 18.13
N SER A 166 -15.21 7.09 17.82
CA SER A 166 -15.64 7.64 16.52
C SER A 166 -14.95 6.96 15.33
N ILE A 167 -13.66 6.67 15.47
CA ILE A 167 -12.85 5.98 14.45
C ILE A 167 -13.42 4.60 14.06
N ILE A 168 -14.01 3.87 15.02
CA ILE A 168 -14.65 2.58 14.79
C ILE A 168 -16.01 2.80 14.11
N ARG A 169 -16.79 3.80 14.56
CA ARG A 169 -18.07 4.18 13.94
C ARG A 169 -17.90 4.59 12.48
N ASP A 170 -16.89 5.39 12.18
CA ASP A 170 -16.55 5.80 10.82
C ASP A 170 -16.14 4.60 9.97
N THR A 171 -15.35 3.68 10.54
CA THR A 171 -14.94 2.42 9.87
C THR A 171 -16.16 1.56 9.52
N LEU A 172 -17.10 1.36 10.45
CA LEU A 172 -18.35 0.65 10.15
C LEU A 172 -19.13 1.34 9.04
N LYS A 173 -19.25 2.67 9.09
CA LYS A 173 -20.00 3.45 8.12
C LYS A 173 -19.41 3.31 6.73
N VAL A 174 -18.09 3.45 6.57
CA VAL A 174 -17.44 3.33 5.25
C VAL A 174 -17.53 1.92 4.69
N LEU A 175 -17.53 0.89 5.55
CA LEU A 175 -17.72 -0.51 5.16
C LEU A 175 -19.19 -0.94 5.06
N GLU A 176 -20.13 -0.03 5.33
CA GLU A 176 -21.58 -0.30 5.34
C GLU A 176 -21.94 -1.50 6.25
N LEU A 177 -21.32 -1.57 7.43
CA LEU A 177 -21.57 -2.58 8.45
C LEU A 177 -22.62 -2.08 9.45
N ASP A 178 -23.51 -2.96 9.88
CA ASP A 178 -24.49 -2.66 10.93
C ASP A 178 -23.78 -2.64 12.30
N TYR A 179 -24.10 -1.65 13.14
CA TYR A 179 -23.60 -1.55 14.52
C TYR A 179 -23.85 -2.80 15.36
N LYS A 180 -24.87 -3.60 15.01
CA LYS A 180 -25.11 -4.90 15.65
C LYS A 180 -23.92 -5.84 15.55
N TRP A 181 -23.02 -5.66 14.57
CA TRP A 181 -21.82 -6.48 14.37
C TRP A 181 -20.69 -6.14 15.34
N ILE A 182 -20.85 -5.11 16.18
CA ILE A 182 -19.94 -4.78 17.28
C ILE A 182 -20.46 -5.33 18.62
N SER A 183 -21.77 -5.58 18.73
CA SER A 183 -22.35 -6.05 19.98
C SER A 183 -21.88 -7.48 20.30
N PRO A 184 -21.37 -7.74 21.52
CA PRO A 184 -21.02 -9.10 21.97
C PRO A 184 -22.16 -10.09 21.73
N ASP A 185 -23.40 -9.68 21.95
CA ASP A 185 -24.63 -10.46 21.74
C ASP A 185 -24.78 -11.04 20.33
N TYR A 186 -24.18 -10.41 19.30
CA TYR A 186 -24.23 -10.91 17.93
C TYR A 186 -23.32 -12.12 17.72
N TYR A 187 -22.18 -12.17 18.41
CA TYR A 187 -21.23 -13.27 18.33
C TYR A 187 -21.53 -14.38 19.34
N GLU A 188 -22.00 -14.04 20.54
CA GLU A 188 -22.38 -15.01 21.58
C GLU A 188 -23.53 -15.92 21.15
N LYS A 189 -24.41 -15.45 20.25
CA LYS A 189 -25.53 -16.24 19.70
C LYS A 189 -25.14 -17.13 18.53
N LYS A 190 -23.91 -17.03 18.00
CA LYS A 190 -23.44 -17.91 16.94
C LYS A 190 -22.68 -19.07 17.57
N GLU A 191 -23.05 -20.30 17.18
CA GLU A 191 -22.17 -21.45 17.37
C GLU A 191 -20.94 -21.27 16.48
N ILE A 192 -19.92 -20.60 17.03
CA ILE A 192 -18.61 -20.47 16.38
C ILE A 192 -17.90 -21.80 16.62
N LYS A 193 -17.70 -22.58 15.57
CA LYS A 193 -16.76 -23.71 15.62
C LYS A 193 -15.38 -23.15 15.94
N ASP A 194 -14.63 -23.81 16.83
CA ASP A 194 -13.28 -23.39 17.16
C ASP A 194 -12.46 -23.19 15.87
N PRO A 195 -11.87 -22.00 15.66
CA PRO A 195 -11.14 -21.72 14.44
C PRO A 195 -9.92 -22.65 14.37
N GLN A 196 -9.74 -23.29 13.21
CA GLN A 196 -8.49 -23.97 12.93
C GLN A 196 -7.45 -22.90 12.56
N ILE A 197 -6.58 -22.58 13.51
CA ILE A 197 -5.50 -21.62 13.30
C ILE A 197 -4.36 -22.36 12.59
N TYR A 198 -4.07 -21.97 11.35
CA TYR A 198 -2.91 -22.43 10.61
C TYR A 198 -1.81 -21.37 10.71
N PHE A 199 -0.70 -21.72 11.34
CA PHE A 199 0.50 -20.90 11.32
C PHE A 199 1.32 -21.25 10.09
N TYR A 200 1.43 -20.30 9.16
CA TYR A 200 2.38 -20.39 8.06
C TYR A 200 3.65 -19.68 8.49
N GLU A 201 4.73 -20.44 8.71
CA GLU A 201 6.05 -19.85 8.89
C GLU A 201 6.47 -19.18 7.59
N THR A 202 6.56 -17.85 7.60
CA THR A 202 7.30 -17.12 6.58
C THR A 202 8.74 -17.03 7.05
N THR A 203 9.68 -17.09 6.11
CA THR A 203 11.09 -16.86 6.41
C THR A 203 11.25 -15.46 7.00
N ASP A 204 11.80 -15.38 8.22
CA ASP A 204 12.19 -14.11 8.83
C ASP A 204 13.19 -13.42 7.88
N PRO A 205 12.92 -12.20 7.41
CA PRO A 205 13.86 -11.45 6.57
C PRO A 205 15.25 -11.35 7.21
N HIS A 206 15.35 -11.32 8.55
CA HIS A 206 16.64 -11.33 9.26
C HIS A 206 17.37 -12.67 9.17
N LEU A 207 16.65 -13.80 9.11
CA LEU A 207 17.25 -15.12 8.88
C LEU A 207 17.76 -15.23 7.46
N GLU A 208 17.00 -14.78 6.45
CA GLU A 208 17.42 -14.78 5.04
C GLU A 208 18.72 -13.98 4.84
N ILE A 209 18.81 -12.79 5.43
CA ILE A 209 20.00 -11.95 5.39
C ILE A 209 21.19 -12.65 6.06
N LYS A 210 21.01 -13.27 7.23
CA LYS A 210 22.09 -14.00 7.92
C LYS A 210 22.58 -15.23 7.12
N SER A 211 21.68 -15.97 6.50
CA SER A 211 22.07 -17.10 5.63
C SER A 211 22.79 -16.63 4.37
N ALA A 212 22.38 -15.51 3.78
CA ALA A 212 23.10 -14.92 2.66
C ALA A 212 24.53 -14.53 3.07
N PHE A 213 24.74 -13.88 4.22
CA PHE A 213 26.10 -13.55 4.69
C PHE A 213 26.96 -14.79 4.96
N ARG A 214 26.40 -15.89 5.47
CA ARG A 214 27.13 -17.15 5.69
C ARG A 214 27.49 -17.89 4.40
N ALA A 215 26.72 -17.73 3.33
CA ALA A 215 27.02 -18.34 2.03
C ALA A 215 28.16 -17.63 1.27
N TYR A 216 28.52 -16.41 1.68
CA TYR A 216 29.63 -15.62 1.13
C TYR A 216 30.80 -15.44 2.13
N SER A 217 30.82 -16.22 3.21
CA SER A 217 31.95 -16.35 4.15
C SER A 217 32.72 -17.63 3.85
#